data_AF-A0AAU5ZLV8-F1
#
_entry.id   AF-A0AAU5ZLV8-F1
#
_cell.length_a   1.000
_cell.length_b   1.000
_cell.length_c   1.000
_cell.angle_alpha   90.00
_cell.angle_beta   90.00
_cell.angle_gamma   90.00
#
_symmetry.space_group_name_H-M   'P 1'
#
loop_
_entity.id
_entity.type
_entity.pdbx_description
1 polymer ?
#
loop_
_entity_poly.entity_id
_entity_poly.type
_entity_poly.pdbx_seq_one_letter_code
_entity_poly.pdbx_strand_id
1 'polypeptide(L)'
;MKNVVLLSTRRLPPTYFDTVREDLGNAEITLDVVGWVAPAGPVADKVHTFTLIGPGRMPVAPTPEPVADPTDDAPDAVIAPEAVAEPEAVVSDEAEVAPAAAEVAAAAPEPQPAPAPKPKPTGIKRVRKAVAWRARKARKVAGRMLPKAIKTSAPVKFLRGNRASKDLGKTYWGRVLSRRDVMATIEKADVVVALDAGAIWAGWNLGQRRASAPVVLGIPAARRELDQLNAAPEKLKAPPEKLKAPAGNG
;
A
#
# COMPACT_ATOMS: atom_id res chain seq x y z
N MET A 1 -24.29 8.96 -5.40
CA MET A 1 -22.93 8.85 -4.83
C MET A 1 -22.27 7.60 -5.38
N LYS A 2 -21.01 7.70 -5.83
CA LYS A 2 -20.27 6.56 -6.39
C LYS A 2 -19.31 5.98 -5.38
N ASN A 3 -19.21 4.66 -5.31
CA ASN A 3 -18.30 3.98 -4.40
C ASN A 3 -17.01 3.55 -5.10
N VAL A 4 -15.87 4.03 -4.60
CA VAL A 4 -14.54 3.69 -5.11
C VAL A 4 -13.77 2.94 -4.03
N VAL A 5 -13.35 1.71 -4.36
CA VAL A 5 -12.54 0.89 -3.47
C VAL A 5 -11.07 1.00 -3.84
N LEU A 6 -10.23 1.39 -2.87
CA LEU A 6 -8.78 1.51 -3.02
C LEU A 6 -8.08 0.29 -2.42
N LEU A 7 -7.30 -0.42 -3.23
CA LEU A 7 -6.45 -1.52 -2.81
C LEU A 7 -5.02 -1.03 -2.64
N SER A 8 -4.45 -1.18 -1.44
CA SER A 8 -3.05 -0.84 -1.19
C SER A 8 -2.35 -1.79 -0.24
N THR A 9 -1.07 -2.05 -0.53
CA THR A 9 -0.14 -2.74 0.35
C THR A 9 0.82 -1.80 1.10
N ARG A 10 0.74 -0.49 0.82
CA ARG A 10 1.62 0.53 1.38
C ARG A 10 0.98 1.27 2.55
N ARG A 11 1.83 1.95 3.32
CA ARG A 11 1.38 2.86 4.38
C ARG A 11 0.98 4.18 3.73
N LEU A 12 -0.31 4.48 3.70
CA LEU A 12 -0.87 5.68 3.09
C LEU A 12 -0.94 6.82 4.12
N PRO A 13 -0.44 8.02 3.81
CA PRO A 13 -0.61 9.18 4.68
C PRO A 13 -2.04 9.73 4.57
N PRO A 14 -2.61 10.33 5.63
CA PRO A 14 -3.96 10.89 5.58
C PRO A 14 -4.15 11.95 4.48
N THR A 15 -3.12 12.72 4.16
CA THR A 15 -3.17 13.74 3.08
C THR A 15 -3.33 13.13 1.69
N TYR A 16 -2.93 11.87 1.51
CA TYR A 16 -3.07 11.19 0.23
C TYR A 16 -4.54 11.00 -0.16
N PHE A 17 -5.44 10.79 0.82
CA PHE A 17 -6.87 10.62 0.54
C PHE A 17 -7.52 11.91 0.07
N ASP A 18 -7.02 13.07 0.52
CA ASP A 18 -7.49 14.36 0.02
C ASP A 18 -7.10 14.51 -1.45
N THR A 19 -5.84 14.24 -1.78
CA THR A 19 -5.35 14.27 -3.17
C THR A 19 -6.09 13.27 -4.06
N VAL A 20 -6.40 12.06 -3.56
CA VAL A 20 -7.17 11.07 -4.31
C VAL A 20 -8.58 11.59 -4.62
N ARG A 21 -9.24 12.26 -3.66
CA ARG A 21 -10.56 12.85 -3.91
C ARG A 21 -10.48 13.97 -4.95
N GLU A 22 -9.48 14.83 -4.83
CA GLU A 22 -9.23 15.92 -5.78
C GLU A 22 -8.95 15.39 -7.19
N ASP A 23 -8.11 14.37 -7.32
CA ASP A 23 -7.76 13.74 -8.61
C ASP A 23 -8.92 12.96 -9.22
N LEU A 24 -9.78 12.37 -8.37
CA LEU A 24 -11.06 11.79 -8.80
C LEU A 24 -12.12 12.86 -9.03
N GLY A 25 -11.77 14.14 -8.90
CA GLY A 25 -12.51 15.36 -9.23
C GLY A 25 -13.63 15.72 -8.29
N ASN A 26 -13.42 15.53 -6.98
CA ASN A 26 -14.20 16.07 -5.86
C ASN A 26 -15.72 15.88 -5.96
N ALA A 27 -16.16 14.86 -6.69
CA ALA A 27 -17.56 14.47 -6.75
C ALA A 27 -17.97 13.78 -5.43
N GLU A 28 -19.27 13.62 -5.22
CA GLU A 28 -19.85 12.83 -4.12
C GLU A 28 -19.43 11.34 -4.22
N ILE A 29 -18.18 11.06 -3.88
CA ILE A 29 -17.52 9.77 -3.97
C ILE A 29 -17.26 9.27 -2.55
N THR A 30 -17.73 8.06 -2.26
CA THR A 30 -17.35 7.34 -1.06
C THR A 30 -16.06 6.58 -1.32
N LEU A 31 -15.09 6.70 -0.41
CA LEU A 31 -13.83 5.98 -0.49
C LEU A 31 -13.80 4.88 0.55
N ASP A 32 -13.76 3.63 0.09
CA ASP A 32 -13.49 2.46 0.91
C ASP A 32 -12.06 1.98 0.64
N VAL A 33 -11.31 1.63 1.68
CA VAL A 33 -9.88 1.28 1.54
C VAL A 33 -9.61 -0.10 2.11
N VAL A 34 -8.98 -0.96 1.32
CA VAL A 34 -8.52 -2.28 1.75
C VAL A 34 -6.99 -2.26 1.83
N GLY A 35 -6.49 -2.03 3.04
CA GLY A 35 -5.06 -1.82 3.32
C GLY A 35 -4.37 -3.06 3.87
N TRP A 36 -3.16 -3.36 3.39
CA TRP A 36 -2.26 -4.29 4.10
C TRP A 36 -1.61 -3.66 5.33
N VAL A 37 -1.30 -2.36 5.25
CA VAL A 37 -0.61 -1.63 6.32
C VAL A 37 -1.52 -0.53 6.82
N ALA A 38 -1.57 -0.36 8.13
CA ALA A 38 -2.32 0.71 8.76
C ALA A 38 -1.85 2.09 8.26
N PRO A 39 -2.74 3.09 8.17
CA PRO A 39 -2.40 4.41 7.66
C PRO A 39 -1.34 5.11 8.53
N ALA A 40 -0.76 6.20 8.01
CA ALA A 40 0.26 6.96 8.75
C ALA A 40 -0.29 7.69 9.97
N GLY A 41 -1.58 7.99 9.98
CA GLY A 41 -2.32 8.63 11.08
C GLY A 41 -3.81 8.35 10.96
N PRO A 42 -4.66 9.02 11.76
CA PRO A 42 -6.12 8.88 11.71
C PRO A 42 -6.68 9.25 10.34
N VAL A 43 -7.70 8.51 9.89
CA VAL A 43 -8.33 8.67 8.56
C VAL A 43 -9.86 8.59 8.61
N ALA A 44 -10.47 8.48 9.80
CA ALA A 44 -11.91 8.26 9.95
C ALA A 44 -12.75 9.34 9.25
N ASP A 45 -12.27 10.59 9.25
CA ASP A 45 -12.97 11.72 8.60
C ASP A 45 -12.76 11.76 7.08
N LYS A 46 -11.89 10.90 6.53
CA LYS A 46 -11.42 10.95 5.14
C LYS A 46 -11.84 9.77 4.29
N VAL A 47 -12.16 8.64 4.90
CA VAL A 47 -12.59 7.44 4.19
C VAL A 47 -13.83 6.91 4.88
N HIS A 48 -14.77 6.40 4.09
CA HIS A 48 -16.00 5.83 4.63
C HIS A 48 -15.67 4.56 5.46
N THR A 49 -14.81 3.70 4.93
CA THR A 49 -14.31 2.53 5.66
C THR A 49 -12.84 2.26 5.35
N PHE A 50 -12.04 1.95 6.37
CA PHE A 50 -10.68 1.44 6.21
C PHE A 50 -10.59 0.02 6.78
N THR A 51 -10.45 -0.97 5.90
CA THR A 51 -10.31 -2.36 6.28
C THR A 51 -8.84 -2.78 6.24
N LEU A 52 -8.24 -2.93 7.43
CA LEU A 52 -6.89 -3.45 7.58
C LEU A 52 -6.91 -5.00 7.50
N ILE A 53 -6.26 -5.57 6.49
CA ILE A 53 -6.19 -7.04 6.28
C ILE A 53 -4.80 -7.63 6.55
N GLY A 54 -3.78 -6.78 6.62
CA GLY A 54 -2.42 -7.21 6.94
C GLY A 54 -2.09 -7.07 8.42
N PRO A 55 -0.84 -7.36 8.81
CA PRO A 55 -0.43 -7.37 10.20
C PRO A 55 -0.33 -5.95 10.77
N GLY A 56 -1.01 -5.70 11.88
CA GLY A 56 -0.98 -4.44 12.60
C GLY A 56 -2.31 -4.12 13.27
N ARG A 57 -2.36 -2.98 13.96
CA ARG A 57 -3.60 -2.38 14.48
C ARG A 57 -3.80 -1.01 13.82
N MET A 58 -5.06 -0.62 13.62
CA MET A 58 -5.40 0.72 13.14
C MET A 58 -4.94 1.78 14.13
N PRO A 59 -4.37 2.92 13.67
CA PRO A 59 -4.12 4.05 14.55
C PRO A 59 -5.46 4.58 15.03
N VAL A 60 -5.66 4.58 16.35
CA VAL A 60 -6.80 5.23 17.00
C VAL A 60 -6.45 6.71 17.12
N ALA A 61 -7.39 7.59 16.80
CA ALA A 61 -7.21 9.00 17.11
C ALA A 61 -7.01 9.15 18.63
N PRO A 62 -6.10 10.01 19.11
CA PRO A 62 -6.02 10.27 20.54
C PRO A 62 -7.41 10.74 21.00
N THR A 63 -8.00 9.97 21.92
CA THR A 63 -9.22 10.41 22.61
C THR A 63 -8.92 11.80 23.17
N PRO A 64 -9.75 12.83 22.93
CA PRO A 64 -9.54 14.11 23.57
C PRO A 64 -9.46 13.86 25.08
N GLU A 65 -8.32 14.23 25.67
CA GLU A 65 -8.11 14.06 27.11
C GLU A 65 -9.29 14.73 27.84
N PRO A 66 -10.00 14.03 28.73
CA PRO A 66 -10.97 14.69 29.57
C PRO A 66 -10.19 15.72 30.40
N VAL A 67 -10.58 16.98 30.28
CA VAL A 67 -10.08 18.06 31.14
C VAL A 67 -10.36 17.59 32.57
N ALA A 68 -9.30 17.29 33.33
CA ALA A 68 -9.42 16.80 34.69
C ALA A 68 -9.96 17.92 35.58
N ASP A 69 -11.22 17.81 36.00
CA ASP A 69 -11.68 18.46 37.22
C ASP A 69 -10.91 17.85 38.41
N PRO A 70 -10.28 18.66 39.29
CA PRO A 70 -9.54 18.16 40.42
C PRO A 70 -10.50 17.88 41.58
N THR A 71 -10.89 16.61 41.75
CA THR A 71 -11.38 16.08 43.04
C THR A 71 -10.89 14.63 43.07
N ASP A 72 -9.74 14.38 43.69
CA ASP A 72 -9.60 14.03 45.12
C ASP A 72 -10.48 12.83 45.48
N ASP A 73 -9.91 11.62 45.37
CA ASP A 73 -9.83 10.65 46.47
C ASP A 73 -9.17 9.35 45.95
N ALA A 74 -8.07 8.97 46.59
CA ALA A 74 -7.47 7.63 46.60
C ALA A 74 -7.49 7.20 48.08
N PRO A 75 -7.54 5.91 48.46
CA PRO A 75 -6.50 4.97 48.03
C PRO A 75 -6.85 3.46 48.00
N ASP A 76 -5.85 2.72 47.49
CA ASP A 76 -5.40 1.40 47.91
C ASP A 76 -6.20 0.13 47.58
N ALA A 77 -5.62 -0.67 46.69
CA ALA A 77 -5.61 -2.13 46.83
C ALA A 77 -4.35 -2.73 46.20
N VAL A 78 -3.44 -3.09 47.10
CA VAL A 78 -2.24 -3.92 46.98
C VAL A 78 -2.60 -5.35 46.57
N ILE A 79 -1.99 -5.91 45.51
CA ILE A 79 -1.61 -7.34 45.43
C ILE A 79 -0.29 -7.48 44.66
N ALA A 80 0.66 -8.18 45.30
CA ALA A 80 2.04 -8.44 44.90
C ALA A 80 2.19 -9.54 43.81
N PRO A 81 3.39 -9.69 43.20
CA PRO A 81 3.67 -10.66 42.13
C PRO A 81 4.26 -11.99 42.63
N GLU A 82 3.78 -13.13 42.12
CA GLU A 82 4.44 -14.47 42.17
C GLU A 82 4.82 -14.85 40.72
N ALA A 83 6.08 -15.02 40.36
CA ALA A 83 7.07 -16.04 40.71
C ALA A 83 7.03 -17.31 39.81
N VAL A 84 8.04 -17.37 38.92
CA VAL A 84 8.92 -18.51 38.56
C VAL A 84 8.32 -19.80 37.95
N ALA A 85 8.74 -20.12 36.72
CA ALA A 85 9.48 -21.37 36.38
C ALA A 85 9.76 -21.52 34.87
N GLU A 86 11.05 -21.46 34.50
CA GLU A 86 11.63 -22.19 33.35
C GLU A 86 11.80 -23.67 33.74
N PRO A 87 11.93 -24.62 32.77
CA PRO A 87 13.29 -25.03 32.35
C PRO A 87 13.46 -25.47 30.87
N GLU A 88 14.73 -25.37 30.44
CA GLU A 88 15.59 -26.32 29.65
C GLU A 88 14.96 -27.56 28.98
N ALA A 89 15.50 -28.22 27.95
CA ALA A 89 16.55 -28.06 26.94
C ALA A 89 16.42 -29.34 26.06
N VAL A 90 16.63 -29.30 24.74
CA VAL A 90 17.03 -30.50 23.98
C VAL A 90 17.89 -30.11 22.77
N VAL A 91 19.07 -30.74 22.73
CA VAL A 91 20.11 -30.74 21.69
C VAL A 91 19.79 -31.82 20.65
N SER A 92 20.17 -31.60 19.38
CA SER A 92 20.71 -32.60 18.41
C SER A 92 20.74 -31.98 17.00
N ASP A 93 21.94 -31.70 16.48
CA ASP A 93 22.70 -32.49 15.46
C ASP A 93 22.23 -32.18 14.03
N GLU A 94 22.93 -31.30 13.30
CA GLU A 94 24.11 -31.57 12.46
C GLU A 94 23.75 -32.27 11.13
N ALA A 95 23.88 -31.51 10.04
CA ALA A 95 24.01 -32.04 8.69
C ALA A 95 24.80 -31.02 7.86
N GLU A 96 26.09 -31.31 7.76
CA GLU A 96 27.09 -30.74 6.89
C GLU A 96 26.73 -30.98 5.40
N VAL A 97 27.46 -30.28 4.51
CA VAL A 97 27.80 -30.60 3.10
C VAL A 97 27.53 -29.42 2.15
N ALA A 98 28.61 -28.67 1.89
CA ALA A 98 28.90 -27.99 0.61
C ALA A 98 29.60 -29.02 -0.32
N PRO A 99 29.79 -28.84 -1.67
CA PRO A 99 30.33 -27.62 -2.29
C PRO A 99 29.96 -27.38 -3.80
N ALA A 100 30.70 -26.45 -4.43
CA ALA A 100 31.00 -26.30 -5.87
C ALA A 100 29.94 -25.62 -6.77
N ALA A 101 30.15 -24.38 -7.25
CA ALA A 101 31.08 -23.90 -8.30
C ALA A 101 30.56 -24.14 -9.74
N ALA A 102 30.22 -23.05 -10.45
CA ALA A 102 30.42 -22.86 -11.90
C ALA A 102 29.97 -21.45 -12.33
N GLU A 103 30.93 -20.53 -12.45
CA GLU A 103 30.86 -19.40 -13.37
C GLU A 103 31.12 -19.92 -14.79
N VAL A 104 30.32 -19.55 -15.80
CA VAL A 104 30.83 -19.27 -17.17
C VAL A 104 29.95 -18.24 -17.88
N ALA A 105 30.57 -17.07 -18.09
CA ALA A 105 30.48 -16.12 -19.19
C ALA A 105 29.12 -15.86 -19.90
N ALA A 106 28.59 -14.67 -19.65
CA ALA A 106 27.72 -13.94 -20.54
C ALA A 106 28.48 -13.53 -21.82
N ALA A 107 27.92 -13.85 -22.98
CA ALA A 107 28.37 -13.36 -24.27
C ALA A 107 28.14 -11.85 -24.37
N ALA A 108 29.20 -11.11 -24.70
CA ALA A 108 29.21 -9.67 -24.84
C ALA A 108 28.50 -9.22 -26.14
N PRO A 109 27.50 -8.33 -26.09
CA PRO A 109 27.09 -7.55 -27.26
C PRO A 109 28.07 -6.41 -27.53
N GLU A 110 28.30 -6.15 -28.81
CA GLU A 110 29.25 -5.21 -29.39
C GLU A 110 29.16 -3.76 -28.84
N PRO A 111 30.28 -3.01 -28.78
CA PRO A 111 30.32 -1.68 -28.19
C PRO A 111 29.65 -0.62 -29.08
N GLN A 112 28.52 -0.07 -28.62
CA GLN A 112 27.96 1.18 -29.14
C GLN A 112 28.87 2.37 -28.81
N PRO A 113 29.00 3.37 -29.70
CA PRO A 113 29.83 4.56 -29.46
C PRO A 113 29.34 5.36 -28.24
N ALA A 114 30.27 5.68 -27.34
CA ALA A 114 29.99 6.33 -26.07
C ALA A 114 29.40 7.74 -26.24
N PRO A 115 28.30 8.09 -25.53
CA PRO A 115 27.78 9.45 -25.51
C PRO A 115 28.76 10.41 -24.82
N ALA A 116 28.90 11.61 -25.38
CA ALA A 116 29.82 12.65 -24.93
C ALA A 116 29.80 12.88 -23.40
N PRO A 117 30.97 13.09 -22.75
CA PRO A 117 31.05 13.20 -21.30
C PRO A 117 30.36 14.46 -20.79
N LYS A 118 29.34 14.29 -19.96
CA LYS A 118 28.63 15.39 -19.27
C LYS A 118 29.61 16.27 -18.49
N PRO A 119 29.41 17.60 -18.46
CA PRO A 119 30.32 18.52 -17.80
C PRO A 119 30.48 18.15 -16.31
N LYS A 120 31.75 17.97 -15.90
CA LYS A 120 32.09 17.59 -14.53
C LYS A 120 31.59 18.69 -13.57
N PRO A 121 30.85 18.35 -12.51
CA PRO A 121 30.33 19.36 -11.58
C PRO A 121 31.48 20.15 -10.94
N THR A 122 31.42 21.47 -10.98
CA THR A 122 32.37 22.42 -10.39
C THR A 122 32.24 22.50 -8.86
N GLY A 123 33.32 22.92 -8.19
CA GLY A 123 33.70 22.62 -6.80
C GLY A 123 32.60 22.61 -5.73
N ILE A 124 31.71 23.60 -5.69
CA ILE A 124 30.67 23.70 -4.66
C ILE A 124 29.64 22.55 -4.76
N LYS A 125 29.30 22.12 -5.99
CA LYS A 125 28.40 20.99 -6.21
C LYS A 125 29.04 19.66 -5.78
N ARG A 126 30.37 19.52 -5.88
CA ARG A 126 31.11 18.35 -5.37
C ARG A 126 31.13 18.32 -3.85
N VAL A 127 31.36 19.47 -3.21
CA VAL A 127 31.35 19.57 -1.74
C VAL A 127 29.97 19.24 -1.18
N ARG A 128 28.89 19.79 -1.75
CA ARG A 128 27.52 19.44 -1.35
C ARG A 128 27.21 17.95 -1.55
N LYS A 129 27.64 17.36 -2.67
CA LYS A 129 27.47 15.92 -2.92
C LYS A 129 28.28 15.07 -1.95
N ALA A 130 29.49 15.48 -1.59
CA ALA A 130 30.33 14.82 -0.60
C ALA A 130 29.75 14.92 0.81
N VAL A 131 29.22 16.08 1.21
CA VAL A 131 28.53 16.28 2.49
C VAL A 131 27.25 15.44 2.55
N ALA A 132 26.43 15.46 1.50
CA ALA A 132 25.23 14.61 1.42
C ALA A 132 25.57 13.11 1.43
N TRP A 133 26.67 12.71 0.79
CA TRP A 133 27.17 11.33 0.84
C TRP A 133 27.66 10.95 2.24
N ARG A 134 28.40 11.82 2.92
CA ARG A 134 28.84 11.62 4.31
C ARG A 134 27.65 11.56 5.28
N ALA A 135 26.65 12.42 5.13
CA ALA A 135 25.41 12.37 5.90
C ALA A 135 24.62 11.07 5.66
N ARG A 136 24.53 10.59 4.41
CA ARG A 136 23.96 9.27 4.10
C ARG A 136 24.75 8.13 4.72
N LYS A 137 26.09 8.21 4.71
CA LYS A 137 26.97 7.20 5.33
C LYS A 137 26.78 7.18 6.84
N ALA A 138 26.74 8.35 7.49
CA ALA A 138 26.46 8.50 8.90
C ALA A 138 25.07 7.95 9.28
N ARG A 139 24.02 8.25 8.51
CA ARG A 139 22.68 7.66 8.72
C ARG A 139 22.64 6.14 8.54
N LYS A 140 23.43 5.58 7.62
CA LYS A 140 23.57 4.12 7.46
C LYS A 140 24.28 3.47 8.65
N VAL A 141 25.29 4.14 9.21
CA VAL A 141 26.03 3.66 10.38
C VAL A 141 25.19 3.79 11.66
N ALA A 142 24.52 4.92 11.87
CA ALA A 142 23.58 5.13 12.97
C ALA A 142 22.38 4.15 12.90
N GLY A 143 21.82 3.91 11.70
CA GLY A 143 20.81 2.87 11.50
C GLY A 143 21.31 1.43 11.72
N ARG A 144 22.64 1.22 11.65
CA ARG A 144 23.29 -0.06 12.04
C ARG A 144 23.48 -0.19 13.55
N MET A 145 23.34 0.87 14.34
CA MET A 145 23.52 0.86 15.81
C MET A 145 22.25 0.64 16.64
N LEU A 146 21.11 0.32 16.02
CA LEU A 146 20.04 -0.36 16.76
C LEU A 146 20.55 -1.77 17.17
N PRO A 147 20.50 -2.15 18.46
CA PRO A 147 20.97 -3.44 18.96
C PRO A 147 20.43 -4.59 18.12
N LYS A 148 21.27 -5.59 17.82
CA LYS A 148 20.86 -6.77 17.04
C LYS A 148 19.59 -7.42 17.60
N ALA A 149 19.41 -7.41 18.92
CA ALA A 149 18.22 -7.92 19.62
C ALA A 149 16.89 -7.30 19.15
N ILE A 150 16.86 -5.99 18.88
CA ILE A 150 15.65 -5.29 18.41
C ILE A 150 15.43 -5.57 16.91
N LYS A 151 16.50 -5.72 16.14
CA LYS A 151 16.45 -6.05 14.69
C LYS A 151 16.07 -7.51 14.41
N THR A 152 16.31 -8.41 15.36
CA THR A 152 15.93 -9.83 15.28
C THR A 152 14.64 -10.14 16.02
N SER A 153 14.04 -9.17 16.72
CA SER A 153 12.72 -9.37 17.31
C SER A 153 11.73 -9.80 16.22
N ALA A 154 11.03 -10.92 16.49
CA ALA A 154 10.09 -11.55 15.57
C ALA A 154 9.10 -10.57 14.92
N PRO A 155 8.55 -9.55 15.64
CA PRO A 155 7.63 -8.59 15.04
C PRO A 155 8.28 -7.71 13.97
N VAL A 156 9.52 -7.25 14.18
CA VAL A 156 10.22 -6.33 13.26
C VAL A 156 10.76 -7.07 12.04
N LYS A 157 11.22 -8.32 12.21
CA LYS A 157 11.61 -9.20 11.11
C LYS A 157 10.41 -9.61 10.26
N PHE A 158 9.25 -9.85 10.87
CA PHE A 158 8.00 -10.14 10.16
C PHE A 158 7.50 -8.92 9.36
N LEU A 159 7.54 -7.73 9.96
CA LEU A 159 7.16 -6.48 9.27
C LEU A 159 8.12 -6.12 8.12
N ARG A 160 9.43 -6.37 8.24
CA ARG A 160 10.39 -6.19 7.15
C ARG A 160 10.31 -7.30 6.10
N GLY A 161 10.14 -8.54 6.53
CA GLY A 161 9.99 -9.72 5.69
C GLY A 161 8.81 -9.58 4.75
N ASN A 162 7.63 -9.19 5.26
CA ASN A 162 6.45 -8.98 4.41
C ASN A 162 6.60 -7.81 3.44
N ARG A 163 7.26 -6.71 3.84
CA ARG A 163 7.45 -5.54 2.95
C ARG A 163 8.43 -5.78 1.80
N ALA A 164 9.35 -6.73 1.98
CA ALA A 164 10.36 -7.11 0.99
C ALA A 164 10.09 -8.48 0.36
N SER A 165 9.04 -9.19 0.77
CA SER A 165 8.75 -10.54 0.29
C SER A 165 8.34 -10.49 -1.17
N LYS A 166 8.96 -11.36 -1.97
CA LYS A 166 8.68 -11.56 -3.40
C LYS A 166 7.22 -11.98 -3.65
N ASP A 167 6.51 -12.40 -2.59
CA ASP A 167 5.14 -12.92 -2.63
C ASP A 167 4.09 -12.02 -1.93
N LEU A 168 4.43 -10.77 -1.55
CA LEU A 168 3.47 -9.89 -0.86
C LEU A 168 2.14 -9.77 -1.60
N GLY A 169 2.15 -9.65 -2.93
CA GLY A 169 0.93 -9.55 -3.73
C GLY A 169 0.07 -10.81 -3.69
N LYS A 170 0.69 -12.00 -3.65
CA LYS A 170 -0.04 -13.27 -3.51
C LYS A 170 -0.63 -13.43 -2.12
N THR A 171 0.13 -13.09 -1.07
CA THR A 171 -0.34 -13.14 0.32
C THR A 171 -1.46 -12.12 0.55
N TYR A 172 -1.31 -10.90 0.02
CA TYR A 172 -2.35 -9.87 0.04
C TYR A 172 -3.63 -10.38 -0.62
N TRP A 173 -3.52 -10.93 -1.83
CA TRP A 173 -4.67 -11.51 -2.54
C TRP A 173 -5.32 -12.67 -1.78
N GLY A 174 -4.54 -13.59 -1.23
CA GLY A 174 -5.05 -14.69 -0.41
C GLY A 174 -5.84 -14.20 0.80
N ARG A 175 -5.40 -13.10 1.43
CA ARG A 175 -6.12 -12.46 2.55
C ARG A 175 -7.40 -11.76 2.10
N VAL A 176 -7.38 -11.06 0.96
CA VAL A 176 -8.58 -10.46 0.36
C VAL A 176 -9.63 -11.54 0.11
N LEU A 177 -9.24 -12.66 -0.51
CA LEU A 177 -10.15 -13.78 -0.79
C LEU A 177 -10.71 -14.45 0.47
N SER A 178 -9.88 -14.60 1.51
CA SER A 178 -10.31 -15.24 2.76
C SER A 178 -11.35 -14.41 3.54
N ARG A 179 -11.46 -13.11 3.24
CA ARG A 179 -12.29 -12.16 3.97
C ARG A 179 -13.57 -11.85 3.20
N ARG A 180 -14.67 -12.42 3.66
CA ARG A 180 -15.99 -12.23 3.04
C ARG A 180 -16.50 -10.79 3.13
N ASP A 181 -16.19 -10.10 4.21
CA ASP A 181 -16.49 -8.68 4.40
C ASP A 181 -15.81 -7.82 3.34
N VAL A 182 -14.52 -8.04 3.10
CA VAL A 182 -13.75 -7.33 2.07
C VAL A 182 -14.31 -7.60 0.69
N MET A 183 -14.60 -8.86 0.37
CA MET A 183 -15.21 -9.21 -0.91
C MET A 183 -16.55 -8.50 -1.07
N ALA A 184 -17.43 -8.52 -0.06
CA ALA A 184 -18.73 -7.83 -0.08
C ALA A 184 -18.61 -6.31 -0.33
N THR A 185 -17.60 -5.65 0.24
CA THR A 185 -17.31 -4.23 -0.05
C THR A 185 -16.88 -4.03 -1.49
N ILE A 186 -15.97 -4.88 -1.99
CA ILE A 186 -15.54 -4.87 -3.40
C ILE A 186 -16.73 -5.16 -4.33
N GLU A 187 -17.71 -5.95 -3.89
CA GLU A 187 -18.89 -6.28 -4.69
C GLU A 187 -19.78 -5.09 -4.98
N LYS A 188 -19.87 -4.16 -4.04
CA LYS A 188 -20.67 -2.94 -4.11
C LYS A 188 -19.92 -1.77 -4.76
N ALA A 189 -18.68 -1.97 -5.16
CA ALA A 189 -17.85 -0.92 -5.74
C ALA A 189 -18.24 -0.63 -7.19
N ASP A 190 -18.33 0.65 -7.55
CA ASP A 190 -18.47 1.06 -8.94
C ASP A 190 -17.12 0.97 -9.67
N VAL A 191 -16.03 1.28 -8.97
CA VAL A 191 -14.66 1.20 -9.51
C VAL A 191 -13.71 0.68 -8.43
N VAL A 192 -12.82 -0.24 -8.79
CA VAL A 192 -11.77 -0.75 -7.91
C VAL A 192 -10.40 -0.30 -8.40
N VAL A 193 -9.60 0.33 -7.54
CA VAL A 193 -8.31 0.92 -7.91
C VAL A 193 -7.17 0.20 -7.19
N ALA A 194 -6.25 -0.39 -7.95
CA ALA A 194 -4.98 -0.88 -7.42
C ALA A 194 -3.94 0.25 -7.39
N LEU A 195 -3.46 0.62 -6.20
CA LEU A 195 -2.60 1.79 -6.00
C LEU A 195 -1.09 1.50 -6.08
N ASP A 196 -0.67 0.27 -5.84
CA ASP A 196 0.74 -0.09 -5.78
C ASP A 196 1.01 -1.52 -6.27
N ALA A 197 2.27 -1.82 -6.54
CA ALA A 197 2.72 -3.09 -7.13
C ALA A 197 2.21 -4.34 -6.38
N GLY A 198 2.05 -4.27 -5.05
CA GLY A 198 1.51 -5.39 -4.28
C GLY A 198 0.01 -5.59 -4.51
N ALA A 199 -0.72 -4.49 -4.71
CA ALA A 199 -2.15 -4.50 -5.00
C ALA A 199 -2.48 -4.82 -6.47
N ILE A 200 -1.55 -4.59 -7.42
CA ILE A 200 -1.75 -4.89 -8.85
C ILE A 200 -2.11 -6.37 -9.06
N TRP A 201 -1.43 -7.29 -8.35
CA TRP A 201 -1.73 -8.72 -8.45
C TRP A 201 -3.17 -9.05 -8.03
N ALA A 202 -3.64 -8.45 -6.94
CA ALA A 202 -5.03 -8.61 -6.49
C ALA A 202 -6.02 -7.96 -7.47
N GLY A 203 -5.71 -6.76 -7.96
CA GLY A 203 -6.53 -6.09 -8.97
C GLY A 203 -6.68 -6.90 -10.26
N TRP A 204 -5.58 -7.48 -10.75
CA TRP A 204 -5.60 -8.38 -11.90
C TRP A 204 -6.52 -9.59 -11.66
N ASN A 205 -6.37 -10.28 -10.53
CA ASN A 205 -7.20 -11.44 -10.21
C ASN A 205 -8.68 -11.07 -10.02
N LEU A 206 -8.98 -9.88 -9.49
CA LEU A 206 -10.34 -9.36 -9.40
C LEU A 206 -10.94 -9.12 -10.78
N GLY A 207 -10.21 -8.48 -11.68
CA GLY A 207 -10.67 -8.21 -13.05
C GLY A 207 -10.92 -9.49 -13.86
N GLN A 208 -10.16 -10.55 -13.62
CA GLN A 208 -10.40 -11.86 -14.24
C GLN A 208 -11.66 -12.56 -13.71
N ARG A 209 -12.04 -12.30 -12.45
CA ARG A 209 -13.18 -12.95 -11.78
C ARG A 209 -14.47 -12.16 -11.89
N ARG A 210 -14.39 -10.85 -12.11
CA ARG A 210 -15.54 -9.93 -12.03
C ARG A 210 -15.57 -9.04 -13.26
N ALA A 211 -16.62 -9.19 -14.05
CA ALA A 211 -16.90 -8.33 -15.20
C ALA A 211 -17.79 -7.13 -14.83
N SER A 212 -18.36 -7.09 -13.62
CA SER A 212 -19.38 -6.10 -13.25
C SER A 212 -18.81 -4.74 -12.83
N ALA A 213 -17.60 -4.70 -12.27
CA ALA A 213 -16.94 -3.48 -11.82
C ALA A 213 -15.56 -3.38 -12.47
N PRO A 214 -15.23 -2.26 -13.16
CA PRO A 214 -13.91 -2.06 -13.74
C PRO A 214 -12.84 -2.02 -12.64
N VAL A 215 -11.79 -2.82 -12.84
CA VAL A 215 -10.59 -2.80 -12.01
C VAL A 215 -9.48 -2.08 -12.75
N VAL A 216 -9.00 -0.99 -12.17
CA VAL A 216 -8.04 -0.09 -12.80
C VAL A 216 -6.75 0.03 -12.02
N LEU A 217 -5.68 0.34 -12.74
CA LEU A 217 -4.36 0.55 -12.17
C LEU A 217 -4.11 2.05 -12.04
N GLY A 218 -4.12 2.54 -10.80
CA GLY A 218 -3.88 3.94 -10.48
C GLY A 218 -5.07 4.88 -10.67
N ILE A 219 -4.95 6.07 -10.08
CA ILE A 219 -6.00 7.08 -9.97
C ILE A 219 -6.38 7.70 -11.34
N PRO A 220 -5.45 8.04 -12.25
CA PRO A 220 -5.83 8.64 -13.54
C PRO A 220 -6.71 7.73 -14.40
N ALA A 221 -6.50 6.42 -14.33
CA ALA A 221 -7.35 5.45 -15.01
C ALA A 221 -8.73 5.39 -14.35
N ALA A 222 -8.78 5.40 -13.01
CA ALA A 222 -10.04 5.44 -12.25
C ALA A 222 -10.88 6.67 -12.60
N ARG A 223 -10.26 7.84 -12.77
CA ARG A 223 -10.97 9.06 -13.17
C ARG A 223 -11.68 8.89 -14.51
N ARG A 224 -11.02 8.29 -15.50
CA ARG A 224 -11.60 8.04 -16.84
C ARG A 224 -12.79 7.09 -16.78
N GLU A 225 -12.71 6.04 -15.98
CA GLU A 225 -13.83 5.11 -15.78
C GLU A 225 -15.00 5.79 -15.06
N LEU A 226 -14.70 6.62 -14.06
CA LEU A 226 -15.72 7.38 -13.35
C LEU A 226 -16.44 8.36 -14.28
N ASP A 227 -15.70 9.03 -15.16
CA ASP A 227 -16.23 9.93 -16.18
C ASP A 227 -17.09 9.18 -17.21
N GLN A 228 -16.66 7.99 -17.65
CA GLN A 228 -17.47 7.13 -18.53
C GLN A 228 -18.77 6.69 -17.86
N LEU A 229 -18.72 6.28 -16.59
CA LEU A 229 -19.91 5.93 -15.81
C LEU A 229 -20.83 7.13 -15.58
N ASN A 230 -20.31 8.36 -15.58
CA ASN A 230 -21.12 9.58 -15.51
C ASN A 230 -21.76 9.94 -16.86
N ALA A 231 -21.08 9.65 -17.98
CA ALA A 231 -21.54 9.94 -19.33
C ALA A 231 -22.47 8.85 -19.92
N ALA A 232 -22.32 7.59 -19.50
CA ALA A 232 -23.15 6.47 -19.91
C ALA A 232 -24.67 6.65 -19.67
N PRO A 233 -25.14 7.21 -18.53
CA PRO A 233 -26.57 7.46 -18.33
C PRO A 233 -27.17 8.49 -19.30
N GLU A 234 -26.34 9.35 -19.91
CA GLU A 234 -26.81 10.36 -20.87
C GLU A 234 -27.04 9.77 -22.27
N LYS A 235 -26.21 8.80 -22.69
CA LYS A 235 -26.30 8.17 -24.02
C LYS A 235 -27.53 7.27 -24.20
N LEU A 236 -28.09 6.71 -23.13
CA LEU A 236 -29.34 5.95 -23.17
C LEU A 236 -30.59 6.84 -23.22
N LYS A 237 -30.43 8.15 -22.98
CA LYS A 237 -31.53 9.12 -22.96
C LYS A 237 -31.66 9.91 -24.27
N ALA A 238 -30.70 9.78 -25.19
CA ALA A 238 -30.81 10.34 -26.53
C ALA A 238 -31.78 9.48 -27.36
N PRO A 239 -32.94 10.01 -27.79
CA PRO A 239 -33.80 9.28 -28.72
C PRO A 239 -33.06 9.10 -30.05
N PRO A 240 -33.28 7.99 -30.78
CA PRO A 240 -32.72 7.83 -32.12
C PRO A 240 -33.32 8.92 -33.01
N GLU A 241 -32.54 9.97 -33.25
CA GLU A 241 -32.93 11.08 -34.11
C GLU A 241 -33.00 10.57 -35.55
N LYS A 242 -34.23 10.23 -35.93
CA LYS A 242 -34.80 10.20 -37.29
C LYS A 242 -33.81 9.88 -38.40
N LEU A 243 -33.87 8.62 -38.86
CA LEU A 243 -33.60 8.23 -40.24
C LEU A 243 -34.43 9.13 -41.18
N LYS A 244 -33.87 10.26 -41.58
CA LYS A 244 -34.39 11.06 -42.70
C LYS A 244 -33.99 10.31 -43.96
N ALA A 245 -34.86 9.41 -44.39
CA ALA A 245 -34.81 8.82 -45.72
C ALA A 245 -34.77 9.98 -46.75
N PRO A 246 -33.79 10.02 -47.67
CA PRO A 246 -33.90 10.92 -48.80
C PRO A 246 -35.05 10.41 -49.67
N ALA A 247 -36.11 11.21 -49.76
CA ALA A 247 -37.20 11.02 -50.69
C ALA A 247 -36.62 10.83 -52.10
N GLY A 248 -37.05 9.75 -52.76
CA GLY A 248 -36.78 9.52 -54.17
C GLY A 248 -37.34 10.66 -55.01
N ASN A 249 -36.52 11.15 -55.92
CA ASN A 249 -36.94 12.01 -57.01
C ASN A 249 -36.88 11.15 -58.28
N GLY A 250 -38.03 10.75 -58.78
CA GLY A 250 -38.25 10.01 -60.02
C GLY A 250 -39.57 10.44 -60.62
#